data_AF-A0A959YTT9-F1
#
_entry.id   AF-A0A959YTT9-F1
#
_cell.length_a   1.000
_cell.length_b   1.000
_cell.length_c   1.000
_cell.angle_alpha   90.00
_cell.angle_beta   90.00
_cell.angle_gamma   90.00
#
_symmetry.space_group_name_H-M   'P 1'
#
loop_
_entity.id
_entity.type
_entity.pdbx_description
1 polymer ?
#
loop_
_entity_poly.entity_id
_entity_poly.type
_entity_poly.pdbx_seq_one_letter_code
_entity_poly.pdbx_strand_id
1 'polypeptide(L)' 'MSISKAEITNVSEHGFWICFSDTEYFLPYDEFPWFRECKLSTLFNFETSENGHFYWPDLDVDLSIEIIENPEKFPLKFD' A
#
# COMPACT_ATOMS: atom_id res chain seq x y z
N MET A 1 -14.67 -8.97 -17.77
CA MET A 1 -13.75 -7.93 -17.26
C MET A 1 -12.97 -8.58 -16.14
N SER A 2 -11.66 -8.77 -16.31
CA SER A 2 -10.82 -9.12 -15.16
C SER A 2 -10.82 -7.89 -14.27
N ILE A 3 -11.44 -8.02 -13.09
CA ILE A 3 -11.21 -7.08 -12.00
C ILE A 3 -9.74 -7.27 -11.68
N SER A 4 -8.89 -6.28 -11.99
CA SER A 4 -7.46 -6.34 -11.68
C SER A 4 -7.31 -6.29 -10.17
N LYS A 5 -7.43 -7.45 -9.53
CA LYS A 5 -7.31 -7.62 -8.09
C LYS A 5 -5.89 -7.21 -7.71
N ALA A 6 -5.77 -6.21 -6.85
CA ALA A 6 -4.45 -5.84 -6.37
C ALA A 6 -3.85 -6.98 -5.55
N GLU A 7 -2.53 -7.11 -5.60
CA GLU A 7 -1.80 -8.14 -4.87
C GLU A 7 -0.47 -7.60 -4.35
N ILE A 8 -0.07 -8.06 -3.17
CA ILE A 8 1.29 -7.82 -2.67
C ILE A 8 2.20 -8.86 -3.33
N THR A 9 3.14 -8.41 -4.15
CA THR A 9 4.01 -9.30 -4.94
C THR A 9 5.30 -9.65 -4.21
N ASN A 10 5.80 -8.76 -3.35
CA ASN A 10 7.03 -8.98 -2.59
C ASN A 10 7.09 -8.12 -1.32
N VAL A 11 7.80 -8.61 -0.29
CA VAL A 11 8.08 -7.89 0.96
C VAL A 11 9.57 -8.00 1.27
N SER A 12 10.19 -6.87 1.59
CA SER A 12 11.63 -6.76 1.88
C SER A 12 11.88 -5.98 3.18
N GLU A 13 13.15 -5.85 3.56
CA GLU A 13 13.56 -5.01 4.71
C GLU A 13 13.31 -3.50 4.49
N HIS A 14 13.18 -3.06 3.23
CA HIS A 14 13.05 -1.64 2.88
C HIS A 14 11.60 -1.20 2.59
N GLY A 15 10.71 -2.15 2.36
CA GLY A 15 9.34 -1.90 1.92
C GLY A 15 8.72 -3.10 1.24
N PHE A 16 7.60 -2.90 0.57
CA PHE A 16 6.88 -3.94 -0.16
C PHE A 16 6.37 -3.44 -1.50
N TRP A 17 5.98 -4.37 -2.37
CA TRP A 17 5.41 -4.08 -3.68
C TRP A 17 3.95 -4.47 -3.72
N ILE A 18 3.14 -3.61 -4.33
CA ILE A 18 1.76 -3.90 -4.70
C ILE A 18 1.62 -3.84 -6.22
N CYS A 19 1.04 -4.86 -6.83
CA CYS A 19 0.67 -4.86 -8.24
C CYS A 19 -0.80 -4.47 -8.37
N PHE A 20 -1.10 -3.48 -9.20
CA PHE A 20 -2.45 -3.10 -9.58
C PHE A 20 -2.49 -2.73 -11.06
N SER A 21 -3.43 -3.34 -11.80
CA SER A 21 -3.56 -3.15 -13.26
C SER A 21 -2.24 -3.32 -14.02
N ASP A 22 -1.56 -4.45 -13.79
CA ASP A 22 -0.27 -4.83 -14.41
C ASP A 22 0.89 -3.86 -14.13
N THR A 23 0.75 -2.97 -13.14
CA THR A 23 1.78 -2.04 -12.70
C THR A 23 2.17 -2.33 -11.26
N GLU A 24 3.47 -2.49 -11.00
CA GLU A 24 4.00 -2.63 -9.64
C GLU A 24 4.36 -1.27 -9.06
N TYR A 25 3.91 -1.02 -7.84
CA TYR A 25 4.25 0.15 -7.05
C TYR A 25 5.04 -0.28 -5.83
N PHE A 26 6.17 0.39 -5.58
CA PHE A 26 6.99 0.14 -4.41
C PHE A 26 6.61 1.11 -3.29
N LEU A 27 6.33 0.57 -2.10
CA LEU A 27 5.99 1.31 -0.89
C LEU A 27 7.16 1.18 0.11
N PRO A 28 8.11 2.14 0.11
CA PRO A 28 9.21 2.15 1.07
C PRO A 28 8.71 2.47 2.48
N TYR A 29 9.26 1.79 3.49
CA TYR A 29 8.90 2.03 4.89
C TYR A 29 9.32 3.41 5.41
N ASP A 30 10.26 4.08 4.75
CA ASP A 30 10.65 5.44 5.13
C ASP A 30 9.56 6.47 4.77
N GLU A 31 8.72 6.18 3.77
CA GLU A 31 7.54 6.99 3.40
C GLU A 31 6.25 6.42 4.00
N PHE A 32 6.16 5.09 4.15
CA PHE A 32 4.98 4.36 4.67
C PHE A 32 5.33 3.56 5.95
N PRO A 33 5.64 4.25 7.06
CA PRO A 33 6.24 3.68 8.26
C PRO A 33 5.34 2.71 9.02
N TRP A 34 4.02 2.85 8.91
CA TRP A 34 3.05 2.00 9.62
C TRP A 34 3.12 0.52 9.22
N PHE A 35 3.65 0.24 8.03
CA PHE A 35 3.83 -1.13 7.56
C PHE A 35 5.10 -1.81 8.10
N ARG A 36 6.07 -1.05 8.63
CA ARG A 36 7.40 -1.58 9.03
C ARG A 36 7.30 -2.65 10.12
N GLU A 37 6.37 -2.51 11.05
CA GLU A 37 6.22 -3.42 12.20
C GLU A 37 4.90 -4.20 12.19
N CYS A 38 4.12 -4.10 11.11
CA CYS A 38 2.86 -4.83 11.00
C CYS A 38 3.10 -6.33 10.76
N LYS A 39 2.16 -7.18 11.19
CA LYS A 39 2.20 -8.61 10.87
C LYS A 39 1.95 -8.78 9.37
N LEU A 40 2.57 -9.78 8.74
CA LEU A 40 2.25 -10.12 7.35
C LEU A 40 0.74 -10.37 7.16
N SER A 41 0.08 -11.04 8.10
CA SER A 41 -1.39 -11.23 8.02
C SER A 41 -2.16 -9.92 7.90
N THR A 42 -1.68 -8.86 8.54
CA THR A 42 -2.26 -7.51 8.46
C THR A 42 -1.90 -6.85 7.13
N LEU A 43 -0.64 -6.94 6.69
CA LEU A 43 -0.21 -6.41 5.38
C LEU A 43 -0.98 -7.02 4.20
N PHE A 44 -1.30 -8.31 4.25
CA PHE A 44 -2.07 -8.98 3.19
C PHE A 44 -3.59 -8.83 3.35
N ASN A 45 -4.07 -8.27 4.46
CA ASN A 45 -5.49 -8.04 4.74
C ASN A 45 -5.87 -6.61 4.34
N PHE A 46 -5.98 -6.36 3.04
CA PHE A 46 -6.39 -5.06 2.51
C PHE A 46 -7.53 -5.20 1.50
N GLU A 47 -8.32 -4.15 1.41
CA GLU A 47 -9.39 -3.98 0.45
C GLU A 47 -8.91 -3.12 -0.71
N THR A 48 -9.44 -3.35 -1.90
CA THR A 48 -9.10 -2.58 -3.10
C THR A 48 -10.36 -2.19 -3.86
N SER A 49 -10.39 -0.95 -4.32
CA SER A 49 -11.42 -0.43 -5.21
C SER A 49 -10.98 -0.44 -6.68
N GLU A 50 -11.94 -0.34 -7.60
CA GLU A 50 -11.66 -0.32 -9.05
C GLU A 50 -10.83 0.91 -9.50
N ASN A 51 -10.80 1.98 -8.70
CA ASN A 51 -10.03 3.20 -8.98
C ASN A 51 -8.63 3.21 -8.35
N GLY A 52 -8.15 2.10 -7.79
CA GLY A 52 -6.79 2.01 -7.23
C GLY A 52 -6.66 2.70 -5.88
N HIS A 53 -7.69 2.60 -5.03
CA HIS A 53 -7.54 2.85 -3.59
C HIS A 53 -7.34 1.51 -2.87
N PHE A 54 -6.48 1.54 -1.86
CA PHE A 54 -6.08 0.43 -1.04
C PHE A 54 -6.33 0.79 0.42
N TYR A 55 -7.12 -0.02 1.11
CA TYR A 55 -7.48 0.21 2.50
C TYR A 55 -7.05 -0.96 3.37
N TRP A 56 -6.23 -0.71 4.38
CA TRP A 56 -5.82 -1.67 5.39
C TRP A 56 -6.65 -1.47 6.68
N PRO A 57 -7.76 -2.22 6.87
CA PRO A 57 -8.66 -2.03 8.02
C PRO A 57 -7.98 -2.27 9.37
N ASP A 58 -7.01 -3.18 9.45
CA ASP A 58 -6.29 -3.48 10.68
C ASP A 58 -5.30 -2.38 11.09
N LEU A 59 -4.89 -1.53 10.14
CA LEU A 59 -3.95 -0.41 10.35
C LEU A 59 -4.64 0.95 10.35
N ASP A 60 -5.91 1.01 9.93
CA ASP A 60 -6.63 2.26 9.64
C ASP A 60 -5.86 3.15 8.63
N VAL A 61 -5.29 2.51 7.59
CA VAL A 61 -4.49 3.17 6.55
C VAL A 61 -5.22 3.11 5.21
N ASP A 62 -5.44 4.27 4.58
CA ASP A 62 -5.97 4.41 3.22
C ASP A 62 -4.89 5.03 2.32
N LEU A 63 -4.64 4.41 1.17
CA LEU A 63 -3.71 4.89 0.16
C LEU A 63 -4.37 4.86 -1.22
N SER A 64 -4.17 5.92 -1.99
CA SER A 64 -4.44 5.94 -3.43
C SER A 64 -3.14 5.81 -4.22
N ILE A 65 -3.23 5.43 -5.49
CA ILE A 65 -2.08 5.48 -6.41
C ILE A 65 -1.40 6.87 -6.41
N GLU A 66 -2.17 7.95 -6.34
CA GLU A 66 -1.63 9.32 -6.31
C GLU A 66 -0.74 9.57 -5.08
N ILE A 67 -1.16 9.07 -3.91
CA ILE A 67 -0.36 9.16 -2.67
C ILE A 67 0.90 8.31 -2.80
N ILE A 68 0.78 7.11 -3.35
CA ILE A 68 1.92 6.19 -3.55
C ILE A 68 2.98 6.80 -4.49
N GLU A 69 2.54 7.46 -5.56
CA GLU A 69 3.44 8.08 -6.54
C GLU A 69 4.01 9.44 -6.08
N ASN A 70 3.34 10.12 -5.15
CA ASN A 70 3.70 11.48 -4.69
C ASN A 70 3.57 11.60 -3.16
N PRO A 71 4.28 10.77 -2.36
CA PRO A 71 4.15 10.76 -0.91
C PRO A 71 4.46 12.11 -0.26
N GLU A 72 5.34 12.91 -0.87
CA GLU A 72 5.74 14.24 -0.39
C GLU A 72 4.60 15.27 -0.40
N LYS A 73 3.58 15.07 -1.24
CA LYS A 73 2.39 15.96 -1.31
C LYS A 73 1.41 15.70 -0.17
N PHE A 74 1.53 14.55 0.48
CA PHE A 74 0.65 14.11 1.55
C PHE A 74 1.52 13.80 2.76
N PRO A 75 2.09 14.82 3.44
CA PRO A 75 2.95 14.59 4.59
C PRO A 75 2.16 13.84 5.66
N LEU A 76 2.49 12.56 5.78
CA LEU A 76 1.90 11.61 6.69
C LEU A 76 2.41 11.95 8.08
N LYS A 77 1.69 12.85 8.77
CA LYS A 77 2.10 13.30 10.10
C LYS A 77 2.01 12.15 11.08
N PHE A 78 3.13 11.91 11.76
CA PHE A 78 3.14 11.25 13.05
C PHE A 78 2.66 12.26 14.10
N ASP A 79 1.59 11.94 14.83
CA ASP A 79 1.29 12.57 16.12
C ASP A 79 2.03 11.85 17.25
#